data_AF-A0A1R4H1U3-F1
#
_entry.id   AF-A0A1R4H1U3-F1
#
_cell.length_a   1.000
_cell.length_b   1.000
_cell.length_c   1.000
_cell.angle_alpha   90.00
_cell.angle_beta   90.00
_cell.angle_gamma   90.00
#
_symmetry.space_group_name_H-M   'P 1'
#
loop_
_entity.id
_entity.type
_entity.pdbx_description
1 polymer ?
#
loop_
_entity_poly.entity_id
_entity_poly.type
_entity_poly.pdbx_seq_one_letter_code
_entity_poly.pdbx_strand_id
1 'polypeptide(L)'
;MACLIKVFNAFALTACSTMGTKVDPNALASFTKGKTTYSEVITALGEPNQSTVNANGEKILTYSYSKTRMNPATMIPLVGLFVTPADIKSSTVILNFDKNSVLSDYSLSNGQY
;
A
#
# COMPACT_ATOMS: atom_id res chain seq x y z
N MET A 1 31.28 -28.50 -31.24
CA MET A 1 31.42 -27.06 -31.53
C MET A 1 30.23 -26.64 -32.38
N ALA A 2 29.56 -25.54 -32.02
CA ALA A 2 28.27 -25.01 -32.51
C ALA A 2 27.01 -25.79 -32.01
N CYS A 3 26.27 -25.38 -30.95
CA CYS A 3 25.67 -24.07 -30.63
C CYS A 3 24.83 -23.57 -31.83
N LEU A 4 23.51 -23.45 -31.82
CA LEU A 4 22.63 -22.87 -30.80
C LEU A 4 21.22 -23.46 -30.95
N ILE A 5 20.74 -24.13 -29.91
CA ILE A 5 19.35 -24.56 -29.81
C ILE A 5 18.52 -23.32 -29.47
N LYS A 6 17.80 -22.86 -30.48
CA LYS A 6 16.44 -22.29 -30.45
C LYS A 6 16.11 -21.42 -29.24
N VAL A 7 16.17 -20.10 -29.47
CA VAL A 7 15.42 -19.01 -28.84
C VAL A 7 14.38 -19.51 -27.84
N PHE A 8 14.83 -19.74 -26.61
CA PHE A 8 13.95 -19.90 -25.45
C PHE A 8 13.50 -18.49 -25.12
N ASN A 9 12.34 -18.12 -25.66
CA ASN A 9 11.67 -16.84 -25.46
C ASN A 9 11.39 -16.67 -23.96
N ALA A 10 12.38 -16.12 -23.24
CA ALA A 10 12.27 -15.78 -21.85
C ALA A 10 11.26 -14.64 -21.76
N PHE A 11 10.01 -15.00 -21.48
CA PHE A 11 8.95 -14.09 -21.13
C PHE A 11 9.41 -13.35 -19.87
N ALA A 12 10.02 -12.17 -20.05
CA ALA A 12 10.42 -11.32 -18.95
C ALA A 12 9.14 -10.83 -18.28
N LEU A 13 8.74 -11.52 -17.20
CA LEU A 13 7.67 -11.02 -16.33
C LEU A 13 8.19 -9.73 -15.71
N THR A 14 7.74 -8.60 -16.26
CA THR A 14 7.91 -7.30 -15.65
C THR A 14 7.01 -7.26 -14.42
N ALA A 15 7.56 -7.66 -13.26
CA ALA A 15 6.86 -7.66 -11.99
C ALA A 15 6.69 -6.21 -11.49
N CYS A 16 5.68 -5.50 -12.00
CA CYS A 16 5.19 -4.29 -11.35
C CYS A 16 4.27 -4.72 -10.21
N SER A 17 4.84 -5.04 -9.06
CA SER A 17 4.05 -5.33 -7.86
C SER A 17 3.56 -4.02 -7.25
N THR A 18 2.24 -3.87 -7.20
CA THR A 18 1.58 -2.93 -6.30
C THR A 18 0.99 -3.77 -5.18
N MET A 19 1.24 -3.41 -3.92
CA MET A 19 0.79 -4.19 -2.77
C MET A 19 -0.09 -3.34 -1.86
N GLY A 20 -1.25 -3.89 -1.51
CA GLY A 20 -2.18 -3.31 -0.54
C GLY A 20 -3.15 -2.27 -1.11
N THR A 21 -3.88 -1.59 -0.22
CA THR A 21 -5.02 -0.73 -0.56
C THR A 21 -4.63 0.74 -0.45
N LYS A 22 -4.64 1.46 -1.58
CA LYS A 22 -4.37 2.90 -1.59
C LYS A 22 -5.59 3.66 -1.08
N VAL A 23 -5.46 4.25 0.10
CA VAL A 23 -6.47 5.17 0.63
C VAL A 23 -6.24 6.57 0.07
N ASP A 24 -7.29 7.19 -0.47
CA ASP A 24 -7.26 8.61 -0.86
C ASP A 24 -7.38 9.48 0.40
N PRO A 25 -6.43 10.39 0.67
CA PRO A 25 -6.53 11.32 1.79
C PRO A 25 -7.82 12.16 1.78
N ASN A 26 -8.39 12.45 0.60
CA ASN A 26 -9.64 13.19 0.50
C ASN A 26 -10.84 12.38 1.00
N ALA A 27 -10.80 11.05 0.86
CA ALA A 27 -11.83 10.18 1.43
C ALA A 27 -11.79 10.22 2.96
N LEU A 28 -10.60 10.32 3.57
CA LEU A 28 -10.48 10.47 5.02
C LEU A 28 -11.08 11.77 5.54
N ALA A 29 -10.99 12.86 4.76
CA ALA A 29 -11.61 14.14 5.11
C ALA A 29 -13.16 14.09 5.12
N SER A 30 -13.76 13.12 4.43
CA SER A 30 -15.21 12.90 4.46
C SER A 30 -15.69 12.18 5.73
N PHE A 31 -14.78 11.55 6.47
CA PHE A 31 -15.13 10.83 7.69
C PHE A 31 -15.16 11.75 8.90
N THR A 32 -16.25 11.65 9.66
CA THR A 32 -16.48 12.46 10.86
C THR A 32 -16.30 11.58 12.10
N LYS A 33 -15.32 11.93 12.95
CA LYS A 33 -15.10 11.28 14.24
C LYS A 33 -16.38 11.32 15.09
N GLY A 34 -16.71 10.21 15.74
CA GLY A 34 -17.91 10.06 16.55
C GLY A 34 -19.22 9.91 15.75
N LYS A 35 -19.17 9.87 14.40
CA LYS A 35 -20.36 9.66 13.55
C LYS A 35 -20.15 8.54 12.54
N THR A 36 -19.02 8.55 11.84
CA THR A 36 -18.74 7.57 10.80
C THR A 36 -18.63 6.17 11.39
N THR A 37 -19.38 5.23 10.83
CA THR A 37 -19.42 3.84 11.30
C THR A 37 -18.40 2.98 10.56
N TYR A 38 -18.06 1.85 11.15
CA TYR A 38 -17.24 0.82 10.50
C TYR A 38 -17.78 0.45 9.11
N SER A 39 -19.09 0.23 8.99
CA SER A 39 -19.72 -0.17 7.72
C SER A 39 -19.57 0.88 6.63
N GLU A 40 -19.69 2.17 6.98
CA GLU A 40 -19.49 3.28 6.04
C GLU A 40 -18.04 3.33 5.55
N VAL A 41 -17.06 3.11 6.44
CA VAL A 41 -15.64 3.06 6.05
C VAL A 41 -15.37 1.89 5.12
N ILE A 42 -15.86 0.68 5.42
CA ILE A 42 -15.69 -0.47 4.53
C ILE A 42 -16.36 -0.26 3.17
N THR A 43 -17.53 0.40 3.14
CA THR A 43 -18.21 0.72 1.88
C THR A 43 -17.42 1.74 1.05
N ALA A 44 -16.80 2.73 1.71
CA ALA A 44 -16.06 3.79 1.05
C ALA A 44 -14.64 3.38 0.62
N LEU A 45 -13.93 2.63 1.46
CA LEU A 45 -12.51 2.28 1.26
C LEU A 45 -12.27 0.82 0.83
N GLY A 46 -13.28 -0.05 0.96
CA GLY A 46 -13.13 -1.49 0.80
C GLY A 46 -12.53 -2.16 2.04
N GLU A 47 -12.18 -3.44 1.89
CA GLU A 47 -11.59 -4.23 2.97
C GLU A 47 -10.19 -3.73 3.36
N PRO A 48 -9.89 -3.64 4.66
CA PRO A 48 -8.57 -3.25 5.13
C PRO A 48 -7.56 -4.37 4.90
N ASN A 49 -6.28 -4.01 4.89
CA ASN A 49 -5.21 -5.00 4.83
C ASN A 49 -5.10 -5.80 6.13
N GLN A 50 -5.48 -5.19 7.26
CA GLN A 50 -5.59 -5.86 8.55
C GLN A 50 -6.74 -5.27 9.37
N SER A 51 -7.45 -6.12 10.09
CA SER A 51 -8.46 -5.73 11.07
C SER A 51 -8.20 -6.46 12.39
N THR A 52 -8.06 -5.70 13.47
CA THR A 52 -7.81 -6.23 14.82
C THR A 52 -8.91 -5.76 15.76
N VAL A 53 -9.36 -6.64 16.66
CA VAL A 53 -10.26 -6.29 17.75
C VAL A 53 -9.50 -6.43 19.06
N ASN A 54 -9.41 -5.34 19.82
CA ASN A 54 -8.73 -5.33 21.11
C ASN A 54 -9.60 -5.98 22.20
N ALA A 55 -8.99 -6.34 23.34
CA ALA A 55 -9.70 -6.91 24.49
C ALA A 55 -10.85 -6.02 25.01
N ASN A 56 -10.77 -4.71 24.77
CA ASN A 56 -11.77 -3.71 25.17
C ASN A 56 -12.95 -3.60 24.17
N GLY A 57 -12.95 -4.38 23.08
CA GLY A 57 -13.96 -4.36 22.02
C GLY A 57 -13.76 -3.26 20.96
N GLU A 58 -12.71 -2.46 21.09
CA GLU A 58 -12.29 -1.48 20.08
C GLU A 58 -11.75 -2.18 18.83
N LYS A 59 -12.00 -1.61 17.65
CA LYS A 59 -11.51 -2.16 16.38
C LYS A 59 -10.46 -1.24 15.78
N ILE A 60 -9.40 -1.83 15.25
CA ILE A 60 -8.32 -1.13 14.58
C ILE A 60 -8.23 -1.67 13.16
N LEU A 61 -8.40 -0.79 12.18
CA LEU A 61 -8.22 -1.12 10.76
C LEU A 61 -6.94 -0.50 10.24
N THR A 62 -6.14 -1.32 9.56
CA THR A 62 -4.90 -0.88 8.94
C THR A 62 -5.02 -1.05 7.43
N TYR A 63 -4.90 0.06 6.72
CA TYR A 63 -4.73 0.09 5.27
C TYR A 63 -3.27 0.43 4.97
N SER A 64 -2.56 -0.48 4.34
CA SER A 64 -1.18 -0.27 3.91
C SER A 64 -1.13 -0.30 2.38
N TYR A 65 -0.36 0.61 1.81
CA TYR A 65 -0.13 0.71 0.38
C TYR A 65 1.38 0.86 0.15
N SER A 66 1.90 0.06 -0.77
CA SER A 66 3.28 0.20 -1.24
C SER A 66 3.32 0.05 -2.76
N LYS A 67 4.00 0.99 -3.41
CA LYS A 67 4.25 0.96 -4.85
C LYS A 67 5.73 1.23 -5.12
N THR A 68 6.37 0.26 -5.74
CA THR A 68 7.75 0.38 -6.19
C THR A 68 7.80 0.73 -7.68
N ARG A 69 8.56 1.76 -8.01
CA ARG A 69 8.92 2.11 -9.38
C ARG A 69 10.41 1.85 -9.55
N MET A 70 10.77 0.80 -10.27
CA MET A 70 12.17 0.57 -10.64
C MET A 70 12.57 1.61 -11.69
N ASN A 71 13.71 2.26 -11.46
CA ASN A 71 14.30 3.19 -12.42
C ASN A 71 15.12 2.39 -13.45
N PRO A 72 14.72 2.32 -14.74
CA PRO A 72 15.46 1.52 -15.73
C PRO A 72 16.90 2.00 -15.96
N ALA A 73 17.26 3.24 -15.59
CA ALA A 73 18.63 3.72 -15.68
C ALA A 73 19.60 2.99 -14.72
N THR A 74 19.09 2.35 -13.66
CA THR A 74 19.89 1.59 -12.68
C THR A 74 20.32 0.23 -13.20
N MET A 75 19.77 -0.22 -14.33
CA MET A 75 20.18 -1.45 -15.02
C MET A 75 21.43 -1.27 -15.88
N ILE A 76 21.98 -0.06 -15.98
CA ILE A 76 23.19 0.24 -16.75
C ILE A 76 24.40 0.23 -15.80
N PRO A 77 25.34 -0.73 -15.92
CA PRO A 77 26.37 -0.99 -14.90
C PRO A 77 27.34 0.18 -14.60
N LEU A 78 27.55 1.08 -15.56
CA LEU A 78 28.49 2.21 -15.39
C LEU A 78 27.87 3.48 -14.79
N VAL A 79 26.55 3.68 -14.94
CA VAL A 79 25.85 4.83 -14.33
C VAL A 79 25.08 4.42 -13.07
N GLY A 80 24.86 3.13 -12.86
CA GLY A 80 24.15 2.55 -11.72
C GLY A 80 24.67 2.93 -10.34
N LEU A 81 25.93 3.40 -10.22
CA LEU A 81 26.54 3.83 -8.96
C LEU A 81 26.07 5.22 -8.49
N PHE A 82 25.44 6.02 -9.36
CA PHE A 82 25.02 7.40 -9.05
C PHE A 82 23.50 7.62 -9.11
N VAL A 83 22.72 6.57 -9.42
CA VAL A 83 21.25 6.63 -9.53
C VAL A 83 20.60 5.85 -8.40
N THR A 84 19.64 6.47 -7.71
CA THR A 84 18.81 5.81 -6.70
C THR A 84 18.07 4.61 -7.32
N PRO A 85 18.17 3.41 -6.73
CA PRO A 85 17.74 2.15 -7.37
C PRO A 85 16.24 2.06 -7.66
N ALA A 86 15.39 2.70 -6.87
CA ALA A 86 13.94 2.70 -7.05
C ALA A 86 13.30 3.87 -6.30
N ASP A 87 12.16 4.37 -6.80
CA ASP A 87 11.26 5.22 -6.02
C ASP A 87 10.23 4.32 -5.33
N ILE A 88 10.26 4.26 -4.00
CA ILE A 88 9.26 3.52 -3.23
C ILE A 88 8.30 4.52 -2.59
N LYS A 89 7.02 4.43 -2.96
CA LYS A 89 5.96 5.20 -2.31
C LYS A 89 5.16 4.30 -1.40
N SER A 90 5.18 4.58 -0.09
CA SER A 90 4.38 3.86 0.90
C SER A 90 3.42 4.79 1.65
N SER A 91 2.27 4.24 2.00
CA SER A 91 1.24 4.94 2.78
C SER A 91 0.58 3.94 3.73
N THR A 92 0.38 4.34 4.97
CA THR A 92 -0.35 3.55 5.96
C THR A 92 -1.41 4.43 6.59
N VAL A 93 -2.65 3.95 6.62
CA VAL A 93 -3.76 4.57 7.31
C VAL A 93 -4.23 3.63 8.41
N ILE A 94 -4.34 4.16 9.61
CA ILE A 94 -4.89 3.45 10.76
C ILE A 94 -6.18 4.14 11.16
N LEU A 95 -7.28 3.40 11.24
CA LEU A 95 -8.55 3.88 11.75
C LEU A 95 -8.90 3.13 13.03
N ASN A 96 -9.19 3.88 14.09
CA ASN A 96 -9.61 3.35 15.37
C ASN A 96 -11.12 3.53 15.51
N PHE A 97 -11.79 2.47 15.93
CA PHE A 97 -13.21 2.46 16.21
C PHE A 97 -13.44 2.10 17.66
N ASP A 98 -14.39 2.77 18.29
CA ASP A 98 -14.83 2.45 19.63
C ASP A 98 -15.61 1.12 19.67
N LYS A 99 -16.01 0.71 20.87
CA LYS A 99 -16.85 -0.48 21.10
C LYS A 99 -18.21 -0.45 20.39
N ASN A 100 -18.69 0.73 20.01
CA ASN A 100 -19.94 0.91 19.26
C ASN A 100 -19.71 0.85 17.74
N SER A 101 -18.49 0.52 17.30
CA SER A 101 -18.08 0.51 15.89
C SER A 101 -18.18 1.88 15.22
N VAL A 102 -17.94 2.95 15.98
CA VAL A 102 -17.89 4.33 15.49
C VAL A 102 -16.45 4.83 15.49
N LEU A 103 -16.06 5.53 14.41
CA LEU A 103 -14.72 6.06 14.22
C LEU A 103 -14.36 7.01 15.36
N SER A 104 -13.39 6.64 16.19
CA SER A 104 -12.89 7.47 17.27
C SER A 104 -11.72 8.34 16.82
N ASP A 105 -10.79 7.77 16.06
CA ASP A 105 -9.60 8.46 15.59
C ASP A 105 -9.03 7.85 14.31
N TYR A 106 -8.17 8.58 13.61
CA TYR A 106 -7.43 8.07 12.46
C TYR A 106 -6.05 8.72 12.36
N SER A 107 -5.10 7.99 11.79
CA SER A 107 -3.75 8.47 11.49
C SER A 107 -3.35 8.07 10.07
N LEU A 108 -2.64 8.96 9.39
CA LEU A 108 -2.05 8.74 8.07
C LEU A 108 -0.54 8.93 8.19
N SER A 109 0.21 7.94 7.74
CA SER A 109 1.66 7.98 7.67
C SER A 109 2.10 7.72 6.23
N ASN A 110 2.95 8.59 5.69
CA ASN A 110 3.54 8.43 4.36
C ASN A 110 5.04 8.19 4.51
N GLY A 111 5.56 7.19 3.79
CA GLY A 111 6.99 6.90 3.70
C GLY A 111 7.46 7.05 2.26
N GLN A 112 8.58 7.75 2.06
CA GLN A 112 9.25 7.89 0.77
C GLN A 112 10.71 7.49 0.99
N TYR A 113 11.17 6.45 0.30
CA TYR A 113 12.54 5.92 0.37
C TYR A 113 13.15 5.84 -1.02
#